data_AF-T1H1K8-F1
#
_entry.id   AF-T1H1K8-F1
#
_cell.length_a   1.000
_cell.length_b   1.000
_cell.length_c   1.000
_cell.angle_alpha   90.00
_cell.angle_beta   90.00
_cell.angle_gamma   90.00
#
_symmetry.space_group_name_H-M   'P 1'
#
loop_
_entity.id
_entity.type
_entity.pdbx_description
1 polymer ?
#
loop_
_entity_poly.entity_id
_entity_poly.type
_entity_poly.pdbx_seq_one_letter_code
_entity_poly.pdbx_strand_id
1 'polypeptide(L)'
;MAPEDRISNGKTAELGQFPYHAKLDLQDSNGKFFRCGGSLIASEWIVTAGHCIKGLSTPVHMNENVATIDLPADDGDDYVGDVFTVSGFGRLGRNKPLSNTLQYTELKIRPNSICQRLYNHEDFNDTKLCCKGRDGESTCSGDSGGPLADLGYSGNRNRLIGLVSVGKGSCEGKNPSGFTKVAPYVDWINEQMGMQTYGQVN
;
A
#
# COMPACT_ATOMS: atom_id res chain seq x y z
N MET A 1 -13.38 17.80 -23.05
CA MET A 1 -12.74 16.55 -22.56
C MET A 1 -12.23 16.86 -21.17
N ALA A 2 -12.92 16.37 -20.13
CA ALA A 2 -12.55 16.69 -18.75
C ALA A 2 -11.33 15.86 -18.34
N PRO A 3 -10.32 16.46 -17.67
CA PRO A 3 -9.27 15.68 -17.03
C PRO A 3 -9.91 14.97 -15.83
N GLU A 4 -9.98 13.65 -15.87
CA GLU A 4 -10.50 12.89 -14.73
C GLU A 4 -9.37 12.63 -13.74
N ASP A 5 -9.34 13.43 -12.68
CA ASP A 5 -8.52 13.20 -11.50
C ASP A 5 -8.80 11.79 -10.98
N ARG A 6 -7.74 10.98 -10.80
CA ARG A 6 -7.71 9.61 -10.28
C ARG A 6 -6.87 9.58 -8.99
N ILE A 7 -6.12 8.56 -8.53
CA ILE A 7 -5.17 8.76 -7.37
C ILE A 7 -4.52 10.13 -7.58
N SER A 8 -4.77 11.17 -6.77
CA SER A 8 -4.86 12.56 -7.31
C SER A 8 -3.89 12.86 -8.45
N ASN A 9 -4.33 12.96 -9.71
CA ASN A 9 -3.50 13.03 -10.94
C ASN A 9 -2.87 11.72 -11.50
N GLY A 10 -3.38 10.55 -11.12
CA GLY A 10 -2.88 9.23 -11.50
C GLY A 10 -3.62 8.59 -12.68
N LYS A 11 -3.45 7.29 -12.87
CA LYS A 11 -3.99 6.52 -14.00
C LYS A 11 -5.00 5.46 -13.55
N THR A 12 -5.93 5.09 -14.44
CA THR A 12 -6.82 3.95 -14.20
C THR A 12 -6.14 2.66 -14.55
N ALA A 13 -6.29 1.71 -13.62
CA ALA A 13 -5.81 0.37 -13.81
C ALA A 13 -6.67 -0.40 -14.82
N GLU A 14 -6.03 -1.23 -15.62
CA GLU A 14 -6.72 -2.23 -16.43
C GLU A 14 -7.22 -3.38 -15.55
N LEU A 15 -8.21 -4.13 -16.05
CA LEU A 15 -8.68 -5.34 -15.37
C LEU A 15 -7.52 -6.33 -15.22
N GLY A 16 -7.32 -6.84 -14.01
CA GLY A 16 -6.24 -7.80 -13.71
C GLY A 16 -4.84 -7.17 -13.63
N GLN A 17 -4.67 -5.85 -13.79
CA GLN A 17 -3.35 -5.22 -13.77
C GLN A 17 -2.63 -5.37 -12.41
N PHE A 18 -3.37 -5.36 -11.31
CA PHE A 18 -2.85 -5.51 -9.95
C PHE A 18 -3.61 -6.62 -9.22
N PRO A 19 -3.38 -7.90 -9.56
CA PRO A 19 -4.21 -9.02 -9.13
C PRO A 19 -4.07 -9.34 -7.63
N TYR A 20 -3.10 -8.73 -6.95
CA TYR A 20 -2.88 -8.81 -5.51
C TYR A 20 -3.62 -7.74 -4.70
N HIS A 21 -4.21 -6.73 -5.36
CA HIS A 21 -4.89 -5.64 -4.65
C HIS A 21 -6.23 -6.09 -4.08
N ALA A 22 -6.38 -6.02 -2.76
CA ALA A 22 -7.63 -6.29 -2.08
C ALA A 22 -8.36 -4.98 -1.71
N LYS A 23 -9.65 -4.89 -2.04
CA LYS A 23 -10.51 -3.80 -1.58
C LYS A 23 -11.26 -4.27 -0.33
N LEU A 24 -11.01 -3.61 0.81
CA LEU A 24 -11.62 -3.93 2.09
C LEU A 24 -12.72 -2.90 2.40
N ASP A 25 -13.98 -3.29 2.23
CA ASP A 25 -15.14 -2.50 2.64
C ASP A 25 -15.54 -2.95 4.07
N LEU A 26 -15.30 -2.09 5.06
CA LEU A 26 -15.34 -2.40 6.50
C LEU A 26 -16.30 -1.47 7.26
N GLN A 27 -16.61 -1.81 8.50
CA GLN A 27 -17.51 -1.04 9.36
C GLN A 27 -16.88 -0.80 10.74
N ASP A 28 -16.96 0.43 11.25
CA ASP A 28 -16.46 0.76 12.58
C ASP A 28 -17.44 0.33 13.69
N SER A 29 -17.05 0.51 14.96
CA SER A 29 -17.88 0.12 16.13
C SER A 29 -19.22 0.85 16.21
N ASN A 30 -19.40 1.94 15.48
CA ASN A 30 -20.62 2.74 15.44
C ASN A 30 -21.47 2.41 14.21
N GLY A 31 -21.10 1.39 13.42
CA GLY A 31 -21.82 1.03 12.21
C GLY A 31 -21.45 1.90 10.99
N LYS A 32 -20.42 2.75 11.07
CA LYS A 32 -20.01 3.59 9.95
C LYS A 32 -19.11 2.82 8.99
N PHE A 33 -19.50 2.81 7.72
CA PHE A 33 -18.71 2.19 6.66
C PHE A 33 -17.47 3.02 6.32
N PHE A 34 -16.35 2.33 6.11
CA PHE A 34 -15.10 2.90 5.59
C PHE A 34 -14.39 1.88 4.69
N ARG A 35 -13.44 2.37 3.88
CA ARG A 35 -12.67 1.56 2.94
C ARG A 35 -11.19 1.62 3.25
N CYS A 36 -10.55 0.47 3.13
CA CYS A 36 -9.10 0.32 3.07
C CYS A 36 -8.70 -0.52 1.84
N GLY A 37 -7.42 -0.43 1.48
CA GLY A 37 -6.76 -1.40 0.62
C GLY A 37 -6.13 -2.52 1.43
N GLY A 38 -5.64 -3.53 0.72
CA GLY A 38 -4.85 -4.63 1.25
C GLY A 38 -4.08 -5.32 0.14
N SER A 39 -3.18 -6.21 0.52
CA SER A 39 -2.36 -6.99 -0.40
C SER A 39 -2.51 -8.47 -0.09
N LEU A 40 -2.95 -9.25 -1.07
CA LEU A 40 -3.01 -10.71 -0.96
C LEU A 40 -1.59 -11.28 -1.01
N ILE A 41 -1.12 -11.86 0.10
CA ILE A 41 0.25 -12.41 0.22
C ILE A 41 0.26 -13.95 0.18
N ALA A 42 -0.86 -14.57 0.51
CA ALA A 42 -1.13 -16.00 0.33
C ALA A 42 -2.62 -16.21 0.02
N SER A 43 -3.04 -17.42 -0.37
CA SER A 43 -4.44 -17.72 -0.74
C SER A 43 -5.47 -17.39 0.33
N GLU A 44 -5.04 -17.27 1.59
CA GLU A 44 -5.92 -16.99 2.74
C GLU A 44 -5.44 -15.80 3.57
N TRP A 45 -4.42 -15.07 3.10
CA TRP A 45 -3.77 -14.02 3.89
C TRP A 45 -3.69 -12.71 3.13
N ILE A 46 -4.29 -11.67 3.73
CA ILE A 46 -4.21 -10.28 3.28
C ILE A 46 -3.44 -9.49 4.34
N VAL A 47 -2.42 -8.75 3.89
CA VAL A 47 -1.74 -7.74 4.70
C VAL A 47 -2.36 -6.36 4.42
N THR A 48 -2.61 -5.59 5.46
CA THR A 48 -3.15 -4.23 5.40
C THR A 48 -2.64 -3.41 6.59
N ALA A 49 -3.00 -2.13 6.68
CA ALA A 49 -2.62 -1.29 7.80
C ALA A 49 -3.37 -1.69 9.09
N GLY A 50 -2.69 -1.65 10.24
CA GLY A 50 -3.29 -2.04 11.51
C GLY A 50 -4.54 -1.23 11.88
N HIS A 51 -4.59 0.06 11.50
CA HIS A 51 -5.76 0.91 11.72
C HIS A 51 -6.97 0.57 10.85
N CYS A 52 -6.83 -0.35 9.89
CA CYS A 52 -7.92 -0.82 9.05
C CYS A 52 -8.71 -1.97 9.65
N ILE A 53 -8.15 -2.80 10.56
CA ILE A 53 -8.74 -4.11 10.88
C ILE A 53 -9.37 -4.24 12.28
N LYS A 54 -10.40 -5.10 12.32
CA LYS A 54 -10.92 -5.83 13.50
C LYS A 54 -11.08 -7.36 13.23
N GLY A 55 -10.28 -7.92 12.31
CA GLY A 55 -10.24 -9.35 11.95
C GLY A 55 -10.87 -9.70 10.58
N LEU A 56 -10.31 -10.70 9.89
CA LEU A 56 -10.87 -11.35 8.69
C LEU A 56 -10.97 -12.87 8.97
N SER A 57 -12.01 -13.55 8.49
CA SER A 57 -12.26 -14.97 8.82
C SER A 57 -12.62 -15.87 7.63
N THR A 58 -12.48 -15.40 6.38
CA THR A 58 -12.91 -16.14 5.19
C THR A 58 -11.77 -16.26 4.14
N PRO A 59 -11.46 -17.48 3.64
CA PRO A 59 -10.49 -17.73 2.57
C PRO A 59 -10.80 -17.02 1.23
N VAL A 60 -9.77 -16.75 0.42
CA VAL A 60 -9.89 -16.11 -0.91
C VAL A 60 -9.74 -17.15 -2.03
N HIS A 61 -10.59 -17.10 -3.05
CA HIS A 61 -10.49 -17.96 -4.24
C HIS A 61 -9.59 -17.34 -5.31
N MET A 62 -8.49 -18.02 -5.65
CA MET A 62 -7.52 -17.58 -6.66
C MET A 62 -8.04 -17.76 -8.10
N ASN A 63 -7.68 -16.84 -9.01
CA ASN A 63 -8.01 -16.92 -10.45
C ASN A 63 -7.09 -15.97 -11.27
N GLU A 64 -7.36 -15.81 -12.57
CA GLU A 64 -6.55 -14.95 -13.47
C GLU A 64 -6.47 -13.46 -13.04
N ASN A 65 -7.43 -13.00 -12.23
CA ASN A 65 -7.50 -11.64 -11.69
C ASN A 65 -7.16 -11.59 -10.19
N VAL A 66 -6.81 -12.72 -9.55
CA VAL A 66 -6.54 -12.84 -8.12
C VAL A 66 -5.28 -13.66 -7.91
N ALA A 67 -4.17 -12.98 -7.58
CA ALA A 67 -2.85 -13.57 -7.41
C ALA A 67 -2.11 -12.94 -6.22
N THR A 68 -1.10 -13.61 -5.69
CA THR A 68 -0.33 -13.09 -4.55
C THR A 68 0.77 -12.11 -4.96
N ILE A 69 1.17 -11.23 -4.04
CA ILE A 69 2.39 -10.42 -4.13
C ILE A 69 3.48 -11.00 -3.23
N ASP A 70 4.74 -10.93 -3.67
CA ASP A 70 5.88 -11.43 -2.89
C ASP A 70 6.25 -10.48 -1.75
N LEU A 71 6.69 -11.04 -0.63
CA LEU A 71 7.28 -10.29 0.48
C LEU A 71 8.76 -9.99 0.21
N PRO A 72 9.27 -8.82 0.59
CA PRO A 72 10.68 -8.47 0.47
C PRO A 72 11.52 -9.23 1.50
N ALA A 73 12.83 -9.31 1.27
CA ALA A 73 13.77 -9.67 2.32
C ALA A 73 14.03 -8.45 3.22
N ASP A 74 14.35 -8.66 4.50
CA ASP A 74 14.87 -7.60 5.36
C ASP A 74 16.40 -7.51 5.20
N ASP A 75 16.83 -6.85 4.14
CA ASP A 75 18.25 -6.66 3.76
C ASP A 75 18.80 -5.28 4.17
N GLY A 76 18.00 -4.47 4.87
CA GLY A 76 18.37 -3.14 5.31
C GLY A 76 18.27 -2.05 4.22
N ASP A 77 17.76 -2.35 3.02
CA ASP A 77 17.62 -1.37 1.94
C ASP A 77 16.63 -0.24 2.32
N ASP A 78 17.04 1.02 2.19
CA ASP A 78 16.18 2.19 2.46
C ASP A 78 15.33 2.62 1.25
N TYR A 79 15.61 2.03 0.08
CA TYR A 79 15.02 2.29 -1.23
C TYR A 79 15.11 3.76 -1.69
N VAL A 80 15.94 4.59 -1.06
CA VAL A 80 15.96 6.03 -1.31
C VAL A 80 16.40 6.31 -2.75
N GLY A 81 15.50 6.93 -3.52
CA GLY A 81 15.75 7.27 -4.91
C GLY A 81 14.94 6.42 -5.89
N ASP A 82 14.48 5.25 -5.45
CA ASP A 82 13.70 4.33 -6.26
C ASP A 82 12.26 4.81 -6.44
N VAL A 83 11.60 4.24 -7.45
CA VAL A 83 10.23 4.56 -7.83
C VAL A 83 9.41 3.28 -7.82
N PHE A 84 8.30 3.30 -7.09
CA PHE A 84 7.39 2.16 -6.96
C PHE A 84 5.96 2.57 -7.26
N THR A 85 5.12 1.59 -7.57
CA THR A 85 3.71 1.82 -7.93
C THR A 85 2.81 1.66 -6.72
N VAL A 86 2.03 2.70 -6.42
CA VAL A 86 0.92 2.60 -5.47
C VAL A 86 -0.37 2.40 -6.24
N SER A 87 -1.27 1.56 -5.75
CA SER A 87 -2.61 1.39 -6.30
C SER A 87 -3.67 1.50 -5.21
N GLY A 88 -4.89 1.86 -5.58
CA GLY A 88 -5.98 2.04 -4.61
C GLY A 88 -7.33 2.48 -5.17
N PHE A 89 -8.36 2.30 -4.35
CA PHE A 89 -9.76 2.68 -4.59
C PHE A 89 -10.17 3.91 -3.78
N GLY A 90 -9.19 4.67 -3.28
CA GLY A 90 -9.40 5.89 -2.53
C GLY A 90 -10.09 6.98 -3.32
N ARG A 91 -10.33 8.12 -2.67
CA ARG A 91 -10.92 9.28 -3.35
C ARG A 91 -9.94 9.83 -4.36
N LEU A 92 -10.48 10.37 -5.43
CA LEU A 92 -9.69 10.97 -6.50
C LEU A 92 -9.35 12.44 -6.25
N GLY A 93 -9.73 12.94 -5.07
CA GLY A 93 -9.55 14.32 -4.63
C GLY A 93 -10.28 14.57 -3.31
N ARG A 94 -9.98 15.68 -2.64
CA ARG A 94 -10.45 15.99 -1.27
C ARG A 94 -11.96 15.81 -1.10
N ASN A 95 -12.74 16.32 -2.05
CA ASN A 95 -14.21 16.33 -2.02
C ASN A 95 -14.84 15.40 -3.06
N LYS A 96 -14.10 14.41 -3.55
CA LYS A 96 -14.59 13.42 -4.52
C LYS A 96 -15.08 12.15 -3.79
N PRO A 97 -16.02 11.39 -4.38
CA PRO A 97 -16.38 10.07 -3.87
C PRO A 97 -15.19 9.10 -3.94
N LEU A 98 -15.30 7.98 -3.23
CA LEU A 98 -14.39 6.84 -3.41
C LEU A 98 -14.48 6.34 -4.86
N SER A 99 -13.36 5.87 -5.38
CA SER A 99 -13.34 5.28 -6.72
C SER A 99 -13.97 3.88 -6.72
N ASN A 100 -14.76 3.58 -7.75
CA ASN A 100 -15.21 2.21 -8.04
C ASN A 100 -14.23 1.45 -8.95
N THR A 101 -13.33 2.18 -9.61
CA THR A 101 -12.30 1.63 -10.50
C THR A 101 -10.95 1.78 -9.85
N LEU A 102 -10.11 0.74 -9.91
CA LEU A 102 -8.78 0.79 -9.33
C LEU A 102 -7.95 1.85 -10.03
N GLN A 103 -7.26 2.66 -9.26
CA GLN A 103 -6.35 3.69 -9.74
C GLN A 103 -4.93 3.37 -9.30
N TYR A 104 -3.93 3.90 -10.00
CA TYR A 104 -2.53 3.76 -9.63
C TYR A 104 -1.70 4.99 -10.01
N THR A 105 -0.55 5.14 -9.36
CA THR A 105 0.49 6.09 -9.76
C THR A 105 1.87 5.63 -9.29
N GLU A 106 2.91 6.32 -9.74
CA GLU A 106 4.29 6.09 -9.34
C GLU A 106 4.73 7.08 -8.26
N LEU A 107 5.32 6.57 -7.18
CA LEU A 107 5.87 7.39 -6.11
C LEU A 107 7.36 7.13 -5.98
N LYS A 108 8.13 8.21 -5.84
CA LYS A 108 9.56 8.15 -5.55
C LYS A 108 9.79 8.12 -4.04
N ILE A 109 10.62 7.18 -3.57
CA ILE A 109 11.07 7.15 -2.17
C ILE A 109 12.01 8.34 -1.93
N ARG A 110 11.78 9.00 -0.80
CA ARG A 110 12.53 10.16 -0.32
C ARG A 110 13.15 9.84 1.03
N PRO A 111 14.25 10.53 1.41
CA PRO A 111 14.80 10.39 2.74
C PRO A 111 13.73 10.64 3.81
N ASN A 112 13.66 9.76 4.81
CA ASN A 112 12.68 9.84 5.90
C ASN A 112 12.72 11.18 6.66
N SER A 113 13.88 11.85 6.68
CA SER A 113 14.04 13.20 7.24
C SER A 113 13.11 14.25 6.61
N ILE A 114 12.68 14.07 5.36
CA ILE A 114 11.69 14.97 4.72
C ILE A 114 10.32 14.80 5.39
N CYS A 115 9.87 13.56 5.56
CA CYS A 115 8.61 13.31 6.24
C CYS A 115 8.70 13.62 7.74
N GLN A 116 9.81 13.32 8.43
CA GLN A 116 10.00 13.65 9.84
C GLN A 116 9.75 15.15 10.15
N ARG A 117 10.21 16.04 9.27
CA ARG A 117 9.98 17.49 9.39
C ARG A 117 8.53 17.90 9.17
N LEU A 118 7.80 17.15 8.34
CA LEU A 118 6.41 17.43 8.01
C LEU A 118 5.45 16.81 9.03
N TYR A 119 5.73 15.60 9.48
CA TYR A 119 4.93 14.86 10.45
C TYR A 119 5.62 14.92 11.81
N ASN A 120 5.63 16.11 12.41
CA ASN A 120 6.28 16.40 13.70
C ASN A 120 5.76 15.59 14.90
N HIS A 121 4.69 14.81 14.73
CA HIS A 121 4.11 13.92 15.74
C HIS A 121 4.31 12.42 15.42
N GLU A 122 4.99 12.11 14.32
CA GLU A 122 5.27 10.73 13.88
C GLU A 122 6.78 10.51 13.87
N ASP A 123 7.20 9.34 14.32
CA ASP A 123 8.59 8.90 14.16
C ASP A 123 8.74 8.24 12.78
N PHE A 124 9.53 8.84 11.91
CA PHE A 124 9.92 8.33 10.59
C PHE A 124 11.30 7.68 10.69
N ASN A 125 11.33 6.51 11.34
CA ASN A 125 12.48 5.62 11.44
C ASN A 125 12.45 4.54 10.34
N ASP A 126 13.31 3.53 10.45
CA ASP A 126 13.50 2.50 9.41
C ASP A 126 12.29 1.56 9.21
N THR A 127 11.23 1.69 10.01
CA THR A 127 9.95 1.00 9.82
C THR A 127 8.98 1.75 8.91
N LYS A 128 9.36 2.94 8.42
CA LYS A 128 8.53 3.79 7.56
C LYS A 128 9.24 4.18 6.28
N LEU A 129 8.44 4.47 5.25
CA LEU A 129 8.89 5.04 3.99
C LEU A 129 8.21 6.39 3.76
N CYS A 130 8.99 7.34 3.24
CA CYS A 130 8.51 8.65 2.82
C CYS A 130 8.42 8.69 1.29
N CYS A 131 7.21 8.72 0.73
CA CYS A 131 7.00 8.59 -0.71
C CYS A 131 6.39 9.86 -1.29
N LYS A 132 6.84 10.27 -2.48
CA LYS A 132 6.32 11.46 -3.16
C LYS A 132 6.07 11.20 -4.64
N GLY A 133 4.86 11.50 -5.11
CA GLY A 133 4.52 11.44 -6.52
C GLY A 133 4.94 12.69 -7.30
N ARG A 134 4.78 12.65 -8.62
CA ARG A 134 5.05 13.79 -9.52
C ARG A 134 3.81 14.67 -9.61
N ASP A 135 4.00 15.99 -9.77
CA ASP A 135 2.91 16.92 -10.13
C ASP A 135 1.60 16.84 -9.31
N GLY A 136 1.68 16.49 -8.02
CA GLY A 136 0.51 16.39 -7.14
C GLY A 136 -0.10 14.98 -7.03
N GLU A 137 0.49 14.00 -7.71
CA GLU A 137 0.25 12.56 -7.52
C GLU A 137 0.44 12.15 -6.06
N SER A 138 -0.63 11.66 -5.44
CA SER A 138 -0.60 11.19 -4.06
C SER A 138 -1.74 10.25 -3.75
N THR A 139 -1.53 9.43 -2.72
CA THR A 139 -2.57 8.63 -2.08
C THR A 139 -3.60 9.51 -1.38
N CYS A 140 -4.83 9.01 -1.25
CA CYS A 140 -5.92 9.71 -0.60
C CYS A 140 -6.68 8.81 0.37
N SER A 141 -7.69 9.36 1.04
CA SER A 141 -8.57 8.58 1.92
C SER A 141 -9.19 7.41 1.17
N GLY A 142 -9.08 6.20 1.74
CA GLY A 142 -9.55 4.95 1.13
C GLY A 142 -8.45 4.09 0.50
N ASP A 143 -7.24 4.64 0.32
CA ASP A 143 -6.06 3.88 -0.12
C ASP A 143 -5.31 3.22 1.04
N SER A 144 -5.57 3.64 2.30
CA SER A 144 -4.89 3.13 3.50
C SER A 144 -4.86 1.60 3.53
N GLY A 145 -3.69 1.03 3.80
CA GLY A 145 -3.44 -0.41 3.78
C GLY A 145 -3.18 -1.01 2.40
N GLY A 146 -3.39 -0.24 1.34
CA GLY A 146 -3.09 -0.64 -0.04
C GLY A 146 -1.58 -0.77 -0.32
N PRO A 147 -1.21 -1.51 -1.37
CA PRO A 147 0.17 -1.81 -1.72
C PRO A 147 0.91 -0.63 -2.35
N LEU A 148 2.16 -0.43 -1.89
CA LEU A 148 3.26 0.13 -2.68
C LEU A 148 4.10 -1.03 -3.20
N ALA A 149 4.12 -1.24 -4.51
CA ALA A 149 4.67 -2.43 -5.15
C ALA A 149 5.83 -2.11 -6.09
N ASP A 150 6.84 -2.98 -6.05
CA ASP A 150 7.89 -3.10 -7.05
C ASP A 150 7.41 -4.04 -8.16
N LEU A 151 7.10 -3.46 -9.32
CA LEU A 151 6.61 -4.17 -10.50
C LEU A 151 7.75 -4.71 -11.39
N GLY A 152 8.99 -4.29 -11.14
CA GLY A 152 10.17 -4.74 -11.88
C GLY A 152 10.83 -5.98 -11.25
N TYR A 153 10.18 -6.58 -10.26
CA TYR A 153 10.71 -7.69 -9.49
C TYR A 153 10.82 -8.99 -10.33
N SER A 154 11.63 -9.91 -9.83
CA SER A 154 12.10 -11.09 -10.55
C SER A 154 10.97 -11.96 -11.12
N GLY A 155 11.16 -12.48 -12.34
CA GLY A 155 10.33 -13.56 -12.89
C GLY A 155 8.85 -13.23 -13.07
N ASN A 156 8.52 -12.00 -13.50
CA ASN A 156 7.14 -11.49 -13.64
C ASN A 156 6.33 -11.48 -12.32
N ARG A 157 7.02 -11.55 -11.18
CA ARG A 157 6.40 -11.38 -9.87
C ARG A 157 6.47 -9.91 -9.46
N ASN A 158 5.53 -9.48 -8.63
CA ASN A 158 5.57 -8.17 -7.99
C ASN A 158 5.97 -8.36 -6.53
N ARG A 159 6.63 -7.36 -5.94
CA ARG A 159 7.09 -7.39 -4.54
C ARG A 159 6.50 -6.24 -3.73
N LEU A 160 6.03 -6.52 -2.52
CA LEU A 160 5.34 -5.57 -1.64
C LEU A 160 6.34 -4.76 -0.82
N ILE A 161 6.59 -3.51 -1.21
CA ILE A 161 7.58 -2.64 -0.55
C ILE A 161 6.99 -1.93 0.67
N GLY A 162 5.74 -1.51 0.58
CA GLY A 162 5.10 -0.78 1.67
C GLY A 162 3.58 -0.82 1.66
N LEU A 163 2.99 -0.34 2.75
CA LEU A 163 1.55 -0.19 2.93
C LEU A 163 1.20 1.28 3.10
N VAL A 164 0.20 1.78 2.38
CA VAL A 164 -0.29 3.16 2.52
C VAL A 164 -0.71 3.39 3.98
N SER A 165 -0.13 4.38 4.65
CA SER A 165 -0.39 4.60 6.08
C SER A 165 -0.98 5.98 6.36
N VAL A 166 -0.19 7.04 6.20
CA VAL A 166 -0.52 8.39 6.66
C VAL A 166 -0.29 9.46 5.59
N GLY A 167 -1.17 10.45 5.51
CA GLY A 167 -1.08 11.59 4.60
C GLY A 167 -1.14 12.93 5.36
N LYS A 168 -0.54 13.99 4.80
CA LYS A 168 -0.63 15.36 5.34
C LYS A 168 -1.11 16.34 4.27
N GLY A 169 -2.27 16.94 4.48
CA GLY A 169 -2.85 17.98 3.60
C GLY A 169 -4.00 17.45 2.74
N SER A 170 -4.21 18.06 1.57
CA SER A 170 -5.13 17.54 0.54
C SER A 170 -4.55 16.32 -0.17
N CYS A 171 -5.43 15.56 -0.82
CA CYS A 171 -5.04 14.51 -1.76
C CYS A 171 -4.28 15.08 -2.96
N GLU A 172 -4.64 16.28 -3.40
CA GLU A 172 -3.95 17.05 -4.44
C GLU A 172 -2.72 17.83 -3.90
N GLY A 173 -2.31 17.55 -2.66
CA GLY A 173 -1.19 18.21 -2.01
C GLY A 173 0.16 17.74 -2.57
N LYS A 174 1.18 18.60 -2.51
CA LYS A 174 2.55 18.28 -2.93
C LYS A 174 3.43 17.67 -1.82
N ASN A 175 2.81 17.38 -0.68
CA ASN A 175 3.51 16.76 0.45
C ASN A 175 3.73 15.27 0.17
N PRO A 176 4.88 14.71 0.58
CA PRO A 176 5.03 13.26 0.61
C PRO A 176 4.01 12.62 1.55
N SER A 177 3.69 11.36 1.27
CA SER A 177 2.87 10.49 2.10
C SER A 177 3.74 9.46 2.81
N GLY A 178 3.33 9.05 4.00
CA GLY A 178 4.00 8.04 4.81
C GLY A 178 3.42 6.65 4.60
N PHE A 179 4.31 5.68 4.51
CA PHE A 179 3.99 4.27 4.32
C PHE A 179 4.65 3.45 5.42
N THR A 180 4.05 2.33 5.80
CA THR A 180 4.74 1.30 6.60
C THR A 180 5.69 0.56 5.66
N LYS A 181 6.98 0.45 6.02
CA LYS A 181 7.96 -0.39 5.30
C LYS A 181 7.65 -1.85 5.61
N VAL A 182 7.53 -2.72 4.62
CA VAL A 182 7.10 -4.11 4.84
C VAL A 182 8.24 -4.99 5.35
N ALA A 183 9.45 -4.81 4.83
CA ALA A 183 10.61 -5.66 5.14
C ALA A 183 10.83 -5.95 6.65
N PRO A 184 10.81 -4.95 7.55
CA PRO A 184 11.00 -5.19 8.99
C PRO A 184 9.94 -6.06 9.68
N TYR A 185 8.80 -6.32 9.00
CA TYR A 185 7.70 -7.10 9.55
C TYR A 185 7.58 -8.49 8.91
N VAL A 186 8.43 -8.84 7.95
CA VAL A 186 8.29 -10.09 7.18
C VAL A 186 8.46 -11.33 8.06
N ASP A 187 9.40 -11.32 9.00
CA ASP A 187 9.57 -12.43 9.95
C ASP A 187 8.32 -12.64 10.81
N TRP A 188 7.76 -11.55 11.34
CA TRP A 188 6.51 -11.60 12.10
C TRP A 188 5.33 -12.08 11.23
N ILE A 189 5.22 -11.60 9.99
CA ILE A 189 4.18 -12.04 9.05
C ILE A 189 4.29 -13.55 8.80
N ASN A 190 5.49 -14.06 8.53
CA ASN A 190 5.73 -15.49 8.31
C ASN A 190 5.39 -16.33 9.54
N GLU A 191 5.74 -15.86 10.75
CA GLU A 191 5.37 -16.50 12.00
C GLU A 191 3.84 -16.61 12.16
N GLN A 192 3.10 -15.53 11.89
CA GLN A 192 1.63 -15.54 11.96
C GLN A 192 1.00 -16.50 10.93
N MET A 193 1.62 -16.64 9.75
CA MET A 193 1.18 -17.59 8.73
C MET A 193 1.57 -19.04 9.04
N GLY A 194 2.34 -19.30 10.10
CA GLY A 194 2.86 -20.63 10.40
C GLY A 194 3.93 -21.10 9.40
N MET A 195 4.54 -20.18 8.65
CA MET A 195 5.65 -20.46 7.75
C MET A 195 6.96 -20.41 8.55
N GLN A 196 7.56 -21.57 8.82
CA GLN A 196 8.91 -21.61 9.40
C GLN A 196 9.93 -21.03 8.43
N THR A 197 10.79 -20.13 8.91
CA THR A 197 12.01 -19.73 8.19
C THR A 197 12.88 -20.97 8.01
N TYR A 198 12.99 -21.48 6.79
CA TYR A 198 13.95 -22.52 6.44
C TYR A 198 15.36 -21.90 6.54
N GLY A 199 15.95 -21.90 7.74
CA GLY A 199 17.20 -21.19 8.00
C GLY A 199 17.82 -21.34 9.39
N GLN A 200 17.41 -22.31 10.21
CA GLN A 200 18.12 -22.67 11.45
C GLN A 200 18.40 -24.17 11.43
N VAL A 201 19.47 -24.56 10.72
CA VAL A 201 20.19 -25.80 11.04
C VAL A 201 21.02 -25.52 12.28
N ASN A 202 20.70 -26.19 13.37
CA ASN A 202 21.65 -26.61 14.39
C ASN A 202 21.35 -28.08 14.69
#